data_AF-F7CHW5-F1
#
_entry.id   AF-F7CHW5-F1
#
_cell.length_a   1.000
_cell.length_b   1.000
_cell.length_c   1.000
_cell.angle_alpha   90.00
_cell.angle_beta   90.00
_cell.angle_gamma   90.00
#
_symmetry.space_group_name_H-M   'P 1'
#
loop_
_entity.id
_entity.type
_entity.pdbx_description
1 polymer ?
#
loop_
_entity_poly.entity_id
_entity_poly.type
_entity_poly.pdbx_seq_one_letter_code
_entity_poly.pdbx_strand_id
1 'polypeptide(L)'
;METPTDPEAIPHAAPKYPTLGRIFSHTLRILLLSSIAAAYVLGYQTLCHQGLLISFGLYGAAMFLHLLVQGTIANLERRRIERRVRDCSFKKTVALTIAGYRENPDCLRQCLDSCRSMKYPKEKLKVILVIDGNNKEDAYMMDIFKEVFHWEDVGTYVWQGNYHPGEGSEGSSPEIPTFPEEDKGIKMVEELVRTKRCVCIMQQWGGKREAMYTAFRAIGTSVDYVQVCHSDTKLDKMATAELVKVLEDDEKNGAVGGDVGVLNPYDSFISFMSSLRYWVACNLETACQSYFGSVTHIPGSLGMFRNDVLQVVLEFWYNKTFLGSSCPISDGRYLTNRVLSMGYRTKYTHRSRGYAPSQYLTWLNQQTRRARSYFRVWLCNAQWWHKHPVWMTYQSVVDIFFPFFVTAVWIRLVYSGSLSNVVWLLLGIQSASLLLSLYVSWQSKKFSMVLLSLYSLLYVIYLLPCQLFALLTVAKTSWGRQKVVNSSIPLLPLSIWVAVLIGGVGYGLYRDCRKDGSNPEELYHVLYGCAAYVAYWAIMAAIYGFSVSCCKNRPQAFAQVRDDLPASLLV
;
A
#
# COMPACT_ATOMS: atom_id res chain seq x y z
N MET A 1 14.94 -3.47 40.42
CA MET A 1 14.30 -3.65 39.09
C MET A 1 13.42 -2.42 38.91
N GLU A 2 14.04 -1.31 38.51
CA GLU A 2 13.36 -0.01 38.37
C GLU A 2 12.78 0.08 36.96
N THR A 3 11.48 0.34 36.89
CA THR A 3 10.75 0.69 35.67
C THR A 3 11.31 2.00 35.09
N PRO A 4 11.73 2.05 33.81
CA PRO A 4 12.06 3.32 33.20
C PRO A 4 10.77 4.07 32.86
N THR A 5 10.44 5.04 33.70
CA THR A 5 9.46 6.09 33.46
C THR A 5 10.03 7.10 32.46
N ASP A 6 9.95 6.83 31.16
CA ASP A 6 9.92 7.88 30.12
C ASP A 6 9.49 7.33 28.73
N PRO A 7 8.31 7.71 28.18
CA PRO A 7 7.84 7.21 26.88
C PRO A 7 8.61 7.75 25.66
N GLU A 8 9.57 8.67 25.82
CA GLU A 8 10.34 9.26 24.70
C GLU A 8 11.84 8.89 24.69
N ALA A 9 12.33 8.12 25.65
CA ALA A 9 13.76 7.80 25.76
C ALA A 9 14.16 6.61 24.87
N ILE A 10 14.45 6.89 23.60
CA ILE A 10 15.37 6.04 22.81
C ILE A 10 16.79 6.31 23.34
N PRO A 11 17.63 5.30 23.65
CA PRO A 11 19.02 5.56 24.01
C PRO A 11 19.82 5.96 22.77
N HIS A 12 19.71 7.22 22.38
CA HIS A 12 20.63 7.89 21.49
C HIS A 12 20.87 9.30 22.03
N ALA A 13 22.12 9.62 22.33
CA ALA A 13 22.57 10.98 22.58
C ALA A 13 22.03 11.89 21.47
N ALA A 14 21.03 12.72 21.79
CA ALA A 14 20.56 13.73 20.87
C ALA A 14 21.72 14.71 20.62
N PRO A 15 22.16 14.94 19.37
CA PRO A 15 23.16 15.97 19.13
C PRO A 15 22.58 17.31 19.58
N LYS A 16 23.32 18.02 20.46
CA LYS A 16 22.98 19.35 21.02
C LYS A 16 22.79 20.46 19.97
N TYR A 17 23.00 20.17 18.69
CA TYR A 17 22.82 21.08 17.56
C TYR A 17 22.06 20.37 16.43
N PRO A 18 21.20 21.08 15.65
CA PRO A 18 20.62 20.50 14.45
C PRO A 18 21.77 20.12 13.51
N THR A 19 21.90 18.83 13.19
CA THR A 19 22.88 18.36 12.21
C THR A 19 22.65 19.10 10.89
N LEU A 20 23.72 19.45 10.16
CA LEU A 20 23.65 20.15 8.87
C LEU A 20 22.59 19.53 7.93
N GLY A 21 22.44 18.21 7.96
CA GLY A 21 21.40 17.47 7.22
C GLY A 21 19.96 17.78 7.64
N ARG A 22 19.69 18.06 8.92
CA ARG A 22 18.36 18.54 9.37
C ARG A 22 18.06 19.91 8.79
N ILE A 23 18.98 20.86 8.91
CA ILE A 23 18.81 22.21 8.37
C ILE A 23 18.54 22.12 6.87
N PHE A 24 19.40 21.42 6.13
CA PHE A 24 19.23 21.21 4.69
C PHE A 24 17.87 20.58 4.34
N SER A 25 17.45 19.52 5.05
CA SER A 25 16.16 18.87 4.82
C SER A 25 14.99 19.83 5.10
N HIS A 26 15.04 20.65 6.15
CA HIS A 26 14.01 21.62 6.46
C HIS A 26 13.94 22.74 5.40
N THR A 27 15.09 23.30 5.02
CA THR A 27 15.18 24.32 3.97
C THR A 27 14.64 23.82 2.64
N LEU A 28 15.01 22.59 2.24
CA LEU A 28 14.50 21.97 1.02
C LEU A 28 12.98 21.83 1.03
N ARG A 29 12.38 21.43 2.16
CA ARG A 29 10.92 21.32 2.28
C ARG A 29 10.27 22.67 2.06
N ILE A 30 10.72 23.70 2.78
CA ILE A 30 10.14 25.04 2.67
C ILE A 30 10.27 25.54 1.23
N LEU A 31 11.44 25.38 0.61
CA LEU A 31 11.67 25.79 -0.77
C LEU A 31 10.73 25.06 -1.75
N LEU A 32 10.61 23.73 -1.66
CA LEU A 32 9.69 22.96 -2.50
C LEU A 32 8.24 23.40 -2.31
N LEU A 33 7.82 23.63 -1.07
CA LEU A 33 6.47 24.08 -0.74
C LEU A 33 6.18 25.47 -1.28
N SER A 34 7.09 26.42 -1.04
CA SER A 34 6.99 27.79 -1.54
C SER A 34 7.00 27.82 -3.06
N SER A 35 7.83 27.02 -3.73
CA SER A 35 7.85 26.92 -5.20
C SER A 35 6.55 26.34 -5.76
N ILE A 36 6.01 25.26 -5.17
CA ILE A 36 4.74 24.66 -5.62
C ILE A 36 3.58 25.64 -5.39
N ALA A 37 3.52 26.29 -4.22
CA ALA A 37 2.51 27.28 -3.90
C ALA A 37 2.61 28.51 -4.81
N ALA A 38 3.80 29.04 -5.04
CA ALA A 38 4.04 30.17 -5.92
C ALA A 38 3.67 29.85 -7.37
N ALA A 39 4.03 28.67 -7.88
CA ALA A 39 3.65 28.22 -9.22
C ALA A 39 2.12 28.18 -9.40
N TYR A 40 1.38 27.80 -8.36
CA TYR A 40 -0.09 27.79 -8.38
C TYR A 40 -0.69 29.19 -8.28
N VAL A 41 -0.25 30.00 -7.31
CA VAL A 41 -0.80 31.34 -7.03
C VAL A 41 -0.51 32.31 -8.18
N LEU A 42 0.74 32.30 -8.68
CA LEU A 42 1.17 33.19 -9.76
C LEU A 42 0.64 32.73 -11.13
N GLY A 43 0.04 31.55 -11.22
CA GLY A 43 -0.64 31.07 -12.42
C GLY A 43 0.26 31.00 -13.66
N TYR A 44 1.57 30.73 -13.48
CA TYR A 44 2.52 30.70 -14.60
C TYR A 44 2.09 29.68 -15.67
N GLN A 45 1.68 30.21 -16.83
CA GLN A 45 1.34 29.45 -18.03
C GLN A 45 2.61 29.35 -18.89
N THR A 46 3.13 28.13 -19.12
CA THR A 46 4.40 27.95 -19.86
C THR A 46 4.20 27.87 -21.37
N LEU A 47 2.98 27.55 -21.83
CA LEU A 47 2.59 27.54 -23.25
C LEU A 47 1.23 28.22 -23.36
N CYS A 48 1.20 29.41 -23.96
CA CYS A 48 -0.02 30.12 -24.31
C CYS A 48 0.03 30.36 -25.82
N HIS A 49 -0.75 29.60 -26.58
CA HIS A 49 -0.94 29.86 -28.01
C HIS A 49 -2.42 30.09 -28.26
N GLN A 50 -2.77 31.22 -28.89
CA GLN A 50 -4.15 31.69 -29.03
C GLN A 50 -5.08 30.72 -29.79
N GLY A 51 -4.53 29.75 -30.54
CA GLY A 51 -5.28 28.71 -31.24
C GLY A 51 -5.33 27.33 -30.56
N LEU A 52 -4.54 27.09 -29.52
CA LEU A 52 -4.54 25.84 -28.74
C LEU A 52 -4.85 26.18 -27.28
N LEU A 53 -6.14 26.10 -26.93
CA LEU A 53 -6.71 26.35 -25.59
C LEU A 53 -6.19 25.41 -24.48
N ILE A 54 -5.11 24.66 -24.73
CA ILE A 54 -4.43 23.83 -23.73
C ILE A 54 -3.29 24.66 -23.13
N SER A 55 -3.59 25.44 -22.10
CA SER A 55 -2.54 26.01 -21.25
C SER A 55 -1.94 24.89 -20.39
N PHE A 56 -0.85 24.28 -20.85
CA PHE A 56 0.01 23.47 -19.96
C PHE A 56 0.59 24.42 -18.90
N GLY A 57 0.00 24.42 -17.71
CA GLY A 57 0.53 25.16 -16.57
C GLY A 57 1.88 24.58 -16.13
N LEU A 58 2.74 25.42 -15.57
CA LEU A 58 4.06 25.03 -15.05
C LEU A 58 4.01 23.77 -14.15
N TYR A 59 2.94 23.64 -13.36
CA TYR A 59 2.72 22.47 -12.50
C TYR A 59 2.48 21.18 -13.30
N GLY A 60 1.68 21.23 -14.37
CA GLY A 60 1.42 20.07 -15.22
C GLY A 60 2.70 19.57 -15.89
N ALA A 61 3.54 20.49 -16.37
CA ALA A 61 4.86 20.17 -16.88
C ALA A 61 5.77 19.57 -15.80
N ALA A 62 5.78 20.14 -14.58
CA ALA A 62 6.55 19.61 -13.46
C ALA A 62 6.11 18.20 -13.03
N MET A 63 4.80 17.91 -13.02
CA MET A 63 4.27 16.58 -12.73
C MET A 63 4.58 15.58 -13.84
N PHE A 64 4.51 15.99 -15.11
CA PHE A 64 4.93 15.14 -16.22
C PHE A 64 6.43 14.80 -16.12
N LEU A 65 7.27 15.79 -15.84
CA LEU A 65 8.70 15.58 -15.60
C LEU A 65 8.95 14.67 -14.39
N HIS A 66 8.22 14.86 -13.29
CA HIS A 66 8.26 14.00 -12.11
C HIS A 66 8.03 12.54 -12.48
N LEU A 67 6.99 12.25 -13.25
CA LEU A 67 6.63 10.90 -13.67
C LEU A 67 7.66 10.28 -14.62
N LEU A 68 8.23 11.07 -15.54
CA LEU A 68 9.32 10.62 -16.40
C LEU A 68 10.58 10.27 -15.60
N VAL A 69 10.98 11.14 -14.67
CA VAL A 69 12.13 10.88 -13.77
C VAL A 69 11.86 9.66 -12.88
N GLN A 70 10.67 9.57 -12.28
CA GLN A 70 10.30 8.44 -11.44
C GLN A 70 10.33 7.13 -12.24
N GLY A 71 9.78 7.13 -13.45
CA GLY A 71 9.73 5.93 -14.29
C GLY A 71 11.09 5.52 -14.85
N THR A 72 11.94 6.47 -15.22
CA THR A 72 13.32 6.16 -15.67
C THR A 72 14.14 5.55 -14.53
N ILE A 73 14.08 6.11 -13.32
CA ILE A 73 14.75 5.57 -12.13
C ILE A 73 14.19 4.18 -11.78
N ALA A 74 12.87 4.00 -11.84
CA ALA A 74 12.25 2.69 -11.62
C ALA A 74 12.74 1.65 -12.64
N ASN A 75 12.93 2.04 -13.90
CA ASN A 75 13.50 1.17 -14.93
C ASN A 75 14.96 0.80 -14.63
N LEU A 76 15.76 1.76 -14.14
CA LEU A 76 17.14 1.51 -13.73
C LEU A 76 17.20 0.51 -12.57
N GLU A 77 16.33 0.65 -11.57
CA GLU A 77 16.24 -0.32 -10.47
C GLU A 77 15.78 -1.69 -10.97
N ARG A 78 14.79 -1.75 -11.87
CA ARG A 78 14.36 -3.00 -12.48
C ARG A 78 15.52 -3.71 -13.19
N ARG A 79 16.29 -2.97 -14.00
CA ARG A 79 17.49 -3.51 -14.67
C ARG A 79 18.56 -3.95 -13.66
N ARG A 80 18.73 -3.23 -12.55
CA ARG A 80 19.64 -3.61 -11.46
C ARG A 80 19.20 -4.93 -10.81
N ILE A 81 17.92 -5.08 -10.51
CA ILE A 81 17.34 -6.33 -9.98
C ILE A 81 17.52 -7.47 -11.00
N GLU A 82 17.28 -7.20 -12.29
CA GLU A 82 17.42 -8.21 -13.35
C GLU A 82 18.87 -8.70 -13.52
N ARG A 83 19.86 -7.79 -13.41
CA ARG A 83 21.29 -8.13 -13.45
C ARG A 83 21.80 -8.85 -12.20
N ARG A 84 21.12 -8.69 -11.05
CA ARG A 84 21.41 -9.40 -9.81
C ARG A 84 20.89 -10.84 -9.87
N VAL A 85 21.39 -11.62 -10.83
CA VAL A 85 21.21 -13.07 -10.90
C VAL A 85 22.19 -13.71 -9.91
N ARG A 86 22.02 -13.43 -8.63
CA ARG A 86 22.68 -14.22 -7.58
C ARG A 86 21.70 -15.31 -7.14
N ASP A 87 22.21 -16.53 -7.02
CA ASP A 87 21.46 -17.60 -6.40
C ASP A 87 21.26 -17.31 -4.92
N CYS A 88 20.17 -17.85 -4.37
CA CYS A 88 19.89 -17.68 -2.95
C CYS A 88 20.93 -18.49 -2.20
N SER A 89 21.59 -17.90 -1.20
CA SER A 89 22.59 -18.64 -0.42
C SER A 89 21.96 -19.80 0.36
N PHE A 90 20.65 -19.67 0.66
CA PHE A 90 19.88 -20.55 1.52
C PHE A 90 20.55 -20.76 2.90
N LYS A 91 21.39 -19.82 3.35
CA LYS A 91 22.05 -19.91 4.66
C LYS A 91 21.14 -19.43 5.78
N LYS A 92 20.26 -18.48 5.49
CA LYS A 92 19.42 -17.78 6.46
C LYS A 92 18.14 -18.54 6.80
N THR A 93 17.72 -18.43 8.05
CA THR A 93 16.46 -18.98 8.57
C THR A 93 15.34 -17.94 8.45
N VAL A 94 14.15 -18.41 8.10
CA VAL A 94 12.98 -17.55 7.82
C VAL A 94 11.77 -18.05 8.59
N ALA A 95 11.05 -17.13 9.24
CA ALA A 95 9.70 -17.38 9.73
C ALA A 95 8.69 -16.66 8.84
N LEU A 96 7.83 -17.42 8.15
CA LEU A 96 6.67 -16.91 7.42
C LEU A 96 5.48 -16.81 8.36
N THR A 97 5.10 -15.59 8.72
CA THR A 97 3.99 -15.30 9.63
C THR A 97 2.75 -14.89 8.84
N ILE A 98 1.63 -15.50 9.21
CA ILE A 98 0.32 -15.28 8.61
C ILE A 98 -0.62 -14.90 9.74
N ALA A 99 -1.29 -13.75 9.61
CA ALA A 99 -2.34 -13.34 10.53
C ALA A 99 -3.69 -13.41 9.80
N GLY A 100 -4.66 -14.09 10.40
CA GLY A 100 -5.99 -14.28 9.82
C GLY A 100 -7.12 -14.12 10.83
N TYR A 101 -8.30 -13.73 10.35
CA TYR A 101 -9.51 -13.67 11.16
C TYR A 101 -10.74 -13.86 10.28
N ARG A 102 -11.46 -14.97 10.49
CA ARG A 102 -12.72 -15.30 9.78
C ARG A 102 -12.60 -15.15 8.26
N GLU A 103 -11.58 -15.79 7.70
CA GLU A 103 -11.26 -15.69 6.28
C GLU A 103 -12.15 -16.59 5.42
N ASN A 104 -12.31 -16.25 4.14
CA ASN A 104 -12.93 -17.19 3.22
C ASN A 104 -12.10 -18.50 3.18
N PRO A 105 -12.72 -19.68 3.39
CA PRO A 105 -12.01 -20.96 3.43
C PRO A 105 -11.15 -21.27 2.20
N ASP A 106 -11.64 -20.95 1.00
CA ASP A 106 -10.93 -21.19 -0.26
C ASP A 106 -9.71 -20.29 -0.38
N CYS A 107 -9.85 -19.01 -0.02
CA CYS A 107 -8.73 -18.06 0.00
C CYS A 107 -7.65 -18.49 1.00
N LEU A 108 -8.05 -18.89 2.21
CA LEU A 108 -7.12 -19.38 3.23
C LEU A 108 -6.39 -20.63 2.76
N ARG A 109 -7.11 -21.61 2.21
CA ARG A 109 -6.52 -22.85 1.69
C ARG A 109 -5.51 -22.55 0.58
N GLN A 110 -5.87 -21.69 -0.38
CA GLN A 110 -4.95 -21.28 -1.45
C GLN A 110 -3.69 -20.57 -0.93
N CYS A 111 -3.84 -19.71 0.10
CA CYS A 111 -2.72 -19.08 0.78
C CYS A 111 -1.80 -20.14 1.39
N LEU A 112 -2.34 -21.04 2.22
CA LEU A 112 -1.56 -22.06 2.92
C LEU A 112 -0.92 -23.07 1.95
N ASP A 113 -1.63 -23.48 0.90
CA ASP A 113 -1.07 -24.35 -0.16
C ASP A 113 0.11 -23.67 -0.86
N SER A 114 0.01 -22.37 -1.13
CA SER A 114 1.13 -21.62 -1.71
C SER A 114 2.34 -21.59 -0.77
N CYS A 115 2.11 -21.39 0.53
CA CYS A 115 3.14 -21.42 1.58
C CYS A 115 3.81 -22.80 1.70
N ARG A 116 3.02 -23.87 1.61
CA ARG A 116 3.52 -25.26 1.60
C ARG A 116 4.39 -25.55 0.39
N SER A 117 4.06 -24.98 -0.77
CA SER A 117 4.75 -25.22 -2.04
C SER A 117 5.99 -24.34 -2.30
N MET A 118 6.41 -23.55 -1.30
CA MET A 118 7.54 -22.63 -1.42
C MET A 118 8.86 -23.37 -1.66
N LYS A 119 9.64 -22.87 -2.63
CA LYS A 119 10.99 -23.35 -2.95
C LYS A 119 12.02 -22.71 -2.01
N TYR A 120 12.02 -23.15 -0.76
CA TYR A 120 13.02 -22.82 0.27
C TYR A 120 13.27 -24.06 1.15
N PRO A 121 14.48 -24.31 1.66
CA PRO A 121 14.75 -25.48 2.49
C PRO A 121 13.80 -25.55 3.70
N LYS A 122 13.15 -26.69 3.88
CA LYS A 122 12.06 -26.85 4.85
C LYS A 122 12.55 -26.63 6.27
N GLU A 123 13.72 -27.16 6.60
CA GLU A 123 14.41 -27.03 7.89
C GLU A 123 14.79 -25.58 8.24
N LYS A 124 14.78 -24.66 7.25
CA LYS A 124 15.06 -23.24 7.44
C LYS A 124 13.84 -22.34 7.26
N LEU A 125 12.67 -22.90 6.94
CA LEU A 125 11.43 -22.16 6.76
C LEU A 125 10.36 -22.63 7.75
N LYS A 126 10.09 -21.79 8.74
CA LYS A 126 8.95 -21.93 9.65
C LYS A 126 7.71 -21.28 9.03
N VAL A 127 6.54 -21.88 9.25
CA VAL A 127 5.24 -21.33 8.83
C VAL A 127 4.36 -21.20 10.06
N ILE A 128 3.98 -19.98 10.40
CA ILE A 128 3.25 -19.65 11.63
C ILE A 128 1.96 -18.93 11.25
N LEU A 129 0.82 -19.56 11.51
CA LEU A 129 -0.50 -18.95 11.38
C LEU A 129 -1.03 -18.55 12.77
N VAL A 130 -1.30 -17.26 12.97
CA VAL A 130 -2.01 -16.77 14.15
C VAL A 130 -3.43 -16.35 13.74
N ILE A 131 -4.41 -17.01 14.33
CA ILE A 131 -5.83 -16.75 14.16
C ILE A 131 -6.26 -15.84 15.30
N ASP A 132 -6.70 -14.62 14.95
CA ASP A 132 -7.14 -13.59 15.89
C ASP A 132 -8.57 -13.83 16.40
N GLY A 133 -8.82 -15.03 16.90
CA GLY A 133 -10.10 -15.50 17.42
C GLY A 133 -9.97 -16.93 17.90
N ASN A 134 -10.52 -17.22 19.07
CA ASN A 134 -10.43 -18.53 19.74
C ASN A 134 -11.81 -19.15 20.02
N ASN A 135 -12.86 -18.67 19.34
CA ASN A 135 -14.20 -19.24 19.45
C ASN A 135 -14.36 -20.48 18.56
N LYS A 136 -15.41 -21.28 18.80
CA LYS A 136 -15.75 -22.44 17.98
C LYS A 136 -15.98 -22.08 16.50
N GLU A 137 -16.52 -20.89 16.23
CA GLU A 137 -16.72 -20.37 14.87
C GLU A 137 -15.41 -20.10 14.11
N ASP A 138 -14.30 -19.93 14.82
CA ASP A 138 -13.00 -19.63 14.23
C ASP A 138 -12.16 -20.91 14.00
N ALA A 139 -12.58 -22.05 14.59
CA ALA A 139 -11.83 -23.31 14.62
C ALA A 139 -11.58 -23.91 13.23
N TYR A 140 -12.47 -23.67 12.26
CA TYR A 140 -12.30 -24.17 10.89
C TYR A 140 -10.99 -23.68 10.25
N MET A 141 -10.49 -22.50 10.63
CA MET A 141 -9.23 -21.97 10.09
C MET A 141 -8.04 -22.83 10.55
N MET A 142 -8.07 -23.32 11.80
CA MET A 142 -7.06 -24.24 12.33
C MET A 142 -7.20 -25.62 11.69
N ASP A 143 -8.42 -26.09 11.44
CA ASP A 143 -8.67 -27.37 10.76
C ASP A 143 -8.11 -27.36 9.33
N ILE A 144 -8.37 -26.29 8.56
CA ILE A 144 -7.76 -26.10 7.23
C ILE A 144 -6.22 -26.12 7.31
N PHE A 145 -5.63 -25.50 8.35
CA PHE A 145 -4.18 -25.53 8.53
C PHE A 145 -3.65 -26.95 8.75
N LYS A 146 -4.29 -27.72 9.65
CA LYS A 146 -3.93 -29.12 9.90
C LYS A 146 -4.07 -29.96 8.63
N GLU A 147 -5.14 -29.77 7.87
CA GLU A 147 -5.35 -30.47 6.59
C GLU A 147 -4.29 -30.14 5.55
N VAL A 148 -3.88 -28.87 5.40
CA VAL A 148 -2.86 -28.49 4.40
C VAL A 148 -1.49 -29.07 4.78
N PHE A 149 -1.14 -29.03 6.07
CA PHE A 149 0.16 -29.45 6.60
C PHE A 149 0.18 -30.85 7.25
N HIS A 150 -0.78 -31.72 6.96
CA HIS A 150 -0.95 -33.04 7.59
C HIS A 150 0.29 -33.96 7.55
N TRP A 151 1.19 -33.78 6.58
CA TRP A 151 2.44 -34.56 6.46
C TRP A 151 3.61 -33.99 7.29
N GLU A 152 3.40 -32.84 7.95
CA GLU A 152 4.42 -32.14 8.73
C GLU A 152 4.12 -32.28 10.22
N ASP A 153 5.13 -32.09 11.07
CA ASP A 153 4.95 -32.03 12.52
C ASP A 153 4.32 -30.68 12.91
N VAL A 154 2.97 -30.66 12.92
CA VAL A 154 2.16 -29.47 13.17
C VAL A 154 1.97 -29.25 14.67
N GLY A 155 2.40 -28.09 15.15
CA GLY A 155 2.04 -27.59 16.48
C GLY A 155 0.76 -26.77 16.43
N THR A 156 -0.27 -27.13 17.22
CA THR A 156 -1.46 -26.30 17.38
C THR A 156 -1.75 -25.96 18.82
N TYR A 157 -2.17 -24.72 19.09
CA TYR A 157 -2.57 -24.30 20.44
C TYR A 157 -3.73 -23.31 20.40
N VAL A 158 -4.70 -23.51 21.30
CA VAL A 158 -5.82 -22.58 21.51
C VAL A 158 -5.55 -21.83 22.81
N TRP A 159 -4.96 -20.64 22.68
CA TRP A 159 -4.68 -19.77 23.80
C TRP A 159 -5.96 -19.01 24.20
N GLN A 160 -6.30 -19.08 25.48
CA GLN A 160 -7.49 -18.41 26.02
C GLN A 160 -7.32 -16.88 26.09
N GLY A 161 -6.09 -16.39 26.21
CA GLY A 161 -5.74 -14.98 26.21
C GLY A 161 -4.97 -14.56 24.95
N ASN A 162 -4.20 -13.49 25.10
CA ASN A 162 -3.21 -12.98 24.16
C ASN A 162 -2.11 -12.25 24.98
N TYR A 163 -1.10 -11.65 24.34
CA TYR A 163 -0.01 -10.99 25.06
C TYR A 163 -0.48 -9.74 25.81
N HIS A 164 -1.54 -9.09 25.30
CA HIS A 164 -2.12 -7.88 25.88
C HIS A 164 -3.62 -8.06 26.11
N PRO A 165 -4.04 -8.71 27.21
CA PRO A 165 -5.45 -8.86 27.54
C PRO A 165 -6.08 -7.46 27.62
N GLY A 166 -7.05 -7.19 26.75
CA GLY A 166 -7.56 -5.83 26.55
C GLY A 166 -8.29 -5.28 27.79
N GLU A 167 -8.27 -3.95 27.95
CA GLU A 167 -9.12 -3.18 28.90
C GLU A 167 -10.64 -3.27 28.61
N GLY A 168 -11.08 -4.24 27.78
CA GLY A 168 -12.46 -4.38 27.31
C GLY A 168 -13.37 -5.22 28.20
N SER A 169 -12.94 -5.58 29.41
CA SER A 169 -13.76 -6.30 30.40
C SER A 169 -14.51 -5.30 31.29
N GLU A 170 -15.42 -4.51 30.72
CA GLU A 170 -16.44 -3.82 31.53
C GLU A 170 -17.38 -4.89 32.11
N GLY A 171 -17.01 -5.45 33.28
CA GLY A 171 -17.80 -6.50 33.90
C GLY A 171 -17.19 -7.21 35.12
N SER A 172 -16.08 -6.76 35.70
CA SER A 172 -15.63 -7.29 36.99
C SER A 172 -14.91 -6.21 37.80
N SER A 173 -15.39 -6.06 39.04
CA SER A 173 -14.93 -5.16 40.10
C SER A 173 -13.41 -5.05 40.25
N PRO A 174 -12.90 -3.92 40.80
CA PRO A 174 -11.47 -3.70 40.99
C PRO A 174 -10.99 -4.51 42.19
N GLU A 175 -10.75 -5.81 41.99
CA GLU A 175 -9.86 -6.55 42.87
C GLU A 175 -8.41 -6.34 42.41
N ILE A 176 -7.59 -5.96 43.38
CA ILE A 176 -6.16 -5.68 43.30
C ILE A 176 -5.49 -6.72 42.37
N PRO A 177 -4.70 -6.32 41.35
CA PRO A 177 -3.99 -7.27 40.52
C PRO A 177 -2.97 -7.98 41.41
N THR A 178 -3.30 -9.20 41.81
CA THR A 178 -2.32 -10.19 42.21
C THR A 178 -1.40 -10.36 41.01
N PHE A 179 -0.10 -10.09 41.19
CA PHE A 179 0.91 -10.29 40.15
C PHE A 179 0.69 -11.67 39.52
N PRO A 180 0.26 -11.76 38.24
CA PRO A 180 -0.14 -13.04 37.69
C PRO A 180 1.10 -13.92 37.59
N GLU A 181 0.96 -15.17 38.05
CA GLU A 181 1.85 -16.27 37.66
C GLU A 181 2.16 -16.14 36.17
N GLU A 182 3.44 -16.21 35.77
CA GLU A 182 3.86 -16.14 34.36
C GLU A 182 2.89 -16.93 33.47
N ASP A 183 2.16 -16.23 32.60
CA ASP A 183 1.06 -16.81 31.82
C ASP A 183 1.56 -18.08 31.09
N LYS A 184 1.07 -19.24 31.52
CA LYS A 184 1.42 -20.54 30.94
C LYS A 184 1.18 -20.58 29.44
N GLY A 185 0.21 -19.80 28.95
CA GLY A 185 -0.08 -19.66 27.52
C GLY A 185 1.04 -18.97 26.74
N ILE A 186 1.67 -17.94 27.30
CA ILE A 186 2.85 -17.29 26.69
C ILE A 186 3.96 -18.32 26.51
N LYS A 187 4.33 -19.03 27.59
CA LYS A 187 5.39 -20.04 27.53
C LYS A 187 5.10 -21.13 26.50
N MET A 188 3.87 -21.62 26.46
CA MET A 188 3.43 -22.62 25.49
C MET A 188 3.53 -22.11 24.04
N VAL A 189 3.09 -20.88 23.78
CA VAL A 189 3.18 -20.26 22.46
C VAL A 189 4.63 -20.09 22.03
N GLU A 190 5.49 -19.56 22.91
CA GLU A 190 6.92 -19.38 22.63
C GLU A 190 7.64 -20.71 22.38
N GLU A 191 7.38 -21.71 23.21
CA GLU A 191 7.95 -23.05 23.07
C GLU A 191 7.51 -23.68 21.74
N LEU A 192 6.22 -23.64 21.42
CA LEU A 192 5.68 -24.22 20.20
C LEU A 192 6.27 -23.57 18.95
N VAL A 193 6.33 -22.23 18.93
CA VAL A 193 6.90 -21.46 17.80
C VAL A 193 8.40 -21.72 17.63
N ARG A 194 9.15 -21.88 18.73
CA ARG A 194 10.60 -22.14 18.67
C ARG A 194 10.92 -23.58 18.29
N THR A 195 10.14 -24.56 18.76
CA THR A 195 10.43 -25.99 18.55
C THR A 195 9.88 -26.54 17.24
N LYS A 196 8.65 -26.16 16.84
CA LYS A 196 7.98 -26.72 15.66
C LYS A 196 8.26 -25.89 14.41
N ARG A 197 8.10 -26.52 13.24
CA ARG A 197 8.23 -25.85 11.94
C ARG A 197 6.92 -25.21 11.50
N CYS A 198 5.82 -25.95 11.58
CA CYS A 198 4.48 -25.51 11.20
C CYS A 198 3.63 -25.30 12.45
N VAL A 199 3.20 -24.07 12.71
CA VAL A 199 2.51 -23.71 13.95
C VAL A 199 1.21 -22.96 13.64
N CYS A 200 0.13 -23.36 14.28
CA CYS A 200 -1.14 -22.64 14.25
C CYS A 200 -1.62 -22.29 15.66
N ILE A 201 -1.78 -21.00 15.93
CA ILE A 201 -2.21 -20.48 17.24
C ILE A 201 -3.55 -19.80 17.05
N MET A 202 -4.54 -20.17 17.87
CA MET A 202 -5.74 -19.38 18.10
C MET A 202 -5.56 -18.58 19.39
N GLN A 203 -5.97 -17.33 19.40
CA GLN A 203 -5.86 -16.44 20.56
C GLN A 203 -7.12 -15.60 20.74
N GLN A 204 -7.25 -14.95 21.89
CA GLN A 204 -8.30 -13.96 22.11
C GLN A 204 -8.18 -12.80 21.12
N TRP A 205 -9.32 -12.35 20.59
CA TRP A 205 -9.40 -11.26 19.62
C TRP A 205 -8.75 -9.98 20.16
N GLY A 206 -7.67 -9.53 19.51
CA GLY A 206 -6.96 -8.28 19.82
C GLY A 206 -6.71 -7.40 18.58
N GLY A 207 -7.22 -7.82 17.43
CA GLY A 207 -6.96 -7.18 16.15
C GLY A 207 -5.68 -7.70 15.50
N LYS A 208 -5.56 -7.45 14.20
CA LYS A 208 -4.42 -7.93 13.39
C LYS A 208 -3.03 -7.54 13.95
N ARG A 209 -2.93 -6.41 14.66
CA ARG A 209 -1.68 -6.01 15.31
C ARG A 209 -1.26 -7.01 16.39
N GLU A 210 -2.21 -7.42 17.23
CA GLU A 210 -1.98 -8.40 18.28
C GLU A 210 -1.56 -9.74 17.68
N ALA A 211 -2.29 -10.25 16.68
CA ALA A 211 -1.93 -11.51 16.05
C ALA A 211 -0.52 -11.50 15.40
N MET A 212 -0.13 -10.39 14.79
CA MET A 212 1.23 -10.19 14.28
C MET A 212 2.26 -10.10 15.42
N TYR A 213 1.93 -9.38 16.51
CA TYR A 213 2.79 -9.26 17.69
C TYR A 213 3.06 -10.63 18.31
N THR A 214 2.03 -11.46 18.50
CA THR A 214 2.16 -12.82 19.02
C THR A 214 3.19 -13.62 18.24
N ALA A 215 3.11 -13.62 16.90
CA ALA A 215 4.10 -14.31 16.08
C ALA A 215 5.50 -13.71 16.27
N PHE A 216 5.64 -12.39 16.18
CA PHE A 216 6.95 -11.71 16.27
C PHE A 216 7.62 -11.91 17.63
N ARG A 217 6.86 -11.79 18.71
CA ARG A 217 7.33 -11.96 20.08
C ARG A 217 7.74 -13.41 20.35
N ALA A 218 6.91 -14.36 19.94
CA ALA A 218 7.18 -15.78 20.13
C ALA A 218 8.42 -16.27 19.37
N ILE A 219 8.63 -15.77 18.15
CA ILE A 219 9.83 -16.04 17.36
C ILE A 219 11.10 -15.63 18.12
N GLY A 220 11.09 -14.50 18.83
CA GLY A 220 12.27 -13.97 19.52
C GLY A 220 13.47 -13.85 18.56
N THR A 221 14.62 -14.41 18.95
CA THR A 221 15.85 -14.42 18.11
C THR A 221 16.04 -15.72 17.33
N SER A 222 15.03 -16.59 17.25
CA SER A 222 15.17 -17.96 16.69
C SER A 222 15.38 -18.03 15.17
N VAL A 223 15.16 -16.93 14.44
CA VAL A 223 15.35 -16.85 12.98
C VAL A 223 16.09 -15.59 12.58
N ASP A 224 16.69 -15.59 11.39
CA ASP A 224 17.34 -14.40 10.81
C ASP A 224 16.31 -13.39 10.28
N TYR A 225 15.28 -13.88 9.58
CA TYR A 225 14.30 -13.04 8.86
C TYR A 225 12.86 -13.42 9.18
N VAL A 226 11.99 -12.42 9.22
CA VAL A 226 10.55 -12.59 9.40
C VAL A 226 9.81 -12.08 8.16
N GLN A 227 9.14 -12.99 7.46
CA GLN A 227 8.28 -12.68 6.32
C GLN A 227 6.83 -12.56 6.78
N VAL A 228 6.16 -11.49 6.38
CA VAL A 228 4.74 -11.26 6.65
C VAL A 228 3.90 -11.56 5.41
N CYS A 229 2.79 -12.26 5.62
CA CYS A 229 1.79 -12.56 4.60
C CYS A 229 0.39 -12.36 5.17
N HIS A 230 -0.55 -11.91 4.33
CA HIS A 230 -1.96 -11.98 4.69
C HIS A 230 -2.48 -13.39 4.43
N SER A 231 -3.45 -13.81 5.22
CA SER A 231 -4.20 -15.06 5.09
C SER A 231 -4.96 -15.22 3.77
N ASP A 232 -5.18 -14.14 3.01
CA ASP A 232 -5.87 -14.13 1.72
C ASP A 232 -4.90 -13.99 0.52
N THR A 233 -3.60 -14.03 0.75
CA THR A 233 -2.59 -13.79 -0.29
C THR A 233 -1.94 -15.09 -0.75
N LYS A 234 -2.03 -15.37 -2.05
CA LYS A 234 -1.32 -16.49 -2.69
C LYS A 234 0.09 -16.06 -3.08
N LEU A 235 1.11 -16.76 -2.60
CA LEU A 235 2.51 -16.46 -2.88
C LEU A 235 3.05 -17.25 -4.08
N ASP A 236 3.98 -16.65 -4.83
CA ASP A 236 4.78 -17.37 -5.81
C ASP A 236 5.80 -18.29 -5.13
N LYS A 237 6.09 -19.45 -5.73
CA LYS A 237 6.97 -20.47 -5.14
C LYS A 237 8.37 -19.93 -4.79
N MET A 238 8.88 -18.94 -5.52
CA MET A 238 10.20 -18.35 -5.29
C MET A 238 10.14 -17.10 -4.40
N ALA A 239 8.96 -16.69 -3.92
CA ALA A 239 8.77 -15.38 -3.28
C ALA A 239 9.68 -15.18 -2.05
N THR A 240 9.85 -16.18 -1.19
CA THR A 240 10.74 -16.11 -0.02
C THR A 240 12.20 -16.00 -0.43
N ALA A 241 12.66 -16.87 -1.34
CA ALA A 241 14.05 -16.89 -1.79
C ALA A 241 14.47 -15.55 -2.42
N GLU A 242 13.58 -14.94 -3.22
CA GLU A 242 13.85 -13.64 -3.84
C GLU A 242 13.90 -12.47 -2.83
N LEU A 243 13.15 -12.53 -1.72
CA LEU A 243 13.26 -11.53 -0.64
C LEU A 243 14.56 -11.72 0.15
N VAL A 244 14.93 -12.96 0.46
CA VAL A 244 16.19 -13.30 1.16
C VAL A 244 17.39 -12.74 0.40
N LYS A 245 17.46 -12.96 -0.92
CA LYS A 245 18.54 -12.43 -1.78
C LYS A 245 18.75 -10.92 -1.64
N VAL A 246 17.67 -10.16 -1.44
CA VAL A 246 17.76 -8.69 -1.30
C VAL A 246 18.28 -8.29 0.07
N LEU A 247 17.85 -8.98 1.14
CA LEU A 247 18.35 -8.70 2.49
C LEU A 247 19.81 -9.13 2.67
N GLU A 248 20.25 -10.19 1.99
CA GLU A 248 21.64 -10.64 2.02
C GLU A 248 22.60 -9.76 1.20
N ASP A 249 22.10 -8.92 0.28
CA ASP A 249 22.93 -8.10 -0.61
C ASP A 249 23.71 -6.99 0.13
N ASP A 250 23.13 -6.43 1.19
CA ASP A 250 23.72 -5.37 2.00
C ASP A 250 23.13 -5.42 3.40
N GLU A 251 23.99 -5.44 4.43
CA GLU A 251 23.56 -5.48 5.82
C GLU A 251 22.69 -4.27 6.23
N LYS A 252 22.83 -3.15 5.53
CA LYS A 252 21.99 -1.96 5.73
C LYS A 252 20.55 -2.16 5.24
N ASN A 253 20.23 -3.22 4.48
CA ASN A 253 18.87 -3.53 4.08
C ASN A 253 18.11 -4.13 5.28
N GLY A 254 17.29 -3.32 5.94
CA GLY A 254 16.51 -3.76 7.11
C GLY A 254 15.18 -4.43 6.74
N ALA A 255 14.64 -4.14 5.56
CA ALA A 255 13.40 -4.74 5.09
C ALA A 255 13.27 -4.71 3.55
N VAL A 256 12.47 -5.62 3.00
CA VAL A 256 12.18 -5.71 1.57
C VAL A 256 10.72 -6.06 1.31
N GLY A 257 10.11 -5.44 0.30
CA GLY A 257 8.78 -5.79 -0.21
C GLY A 257 8.82 -6.50 -1.58
N GLY A 258 7.79 -7.31 -1.86
CA GLY A 258 7.57 -7.93 -3.17
C GLY A 258 6.51 -7.23 -4.02
N ASP A 259 6.34 -7.71 -5.26
CA ASP A 259 5.31 -7.28 -6.21
C ASP A 259 3.97 -7.92 -5.88
N VAL A 260 3.01 -7.11 -5.43
CA VAL A 260 1.68 -7.58 -5.05
C VAL A 260 0.70 -7.28 -6.18
N GLY A 261 0.13 -8.34 -6.75
CA GLY A 261 -0.88 -8.27 -7.79
C GLY A 261 -2.29 -8.58 -7.29
N VAL A 262 -3.26 -8.42 -8.19
CA VAL A 262 -4.65 -8.85 -7.97
C VAL A 262 -4.81 -10.28 -8.49
N LEU A 263 -5.38 -11.16 -7.68
CA LEU A 263 -5.60 -12.58 -8.02
C LEU A 263 -6.65 -12.74 -9.14
N ASN A 264 -7.69 -11.91 -9.11
CA ASN A 264 -8.85 -11.99 -9.99
C ASN A 264 -9.07 -10.72 -10.83
N PRO A 265 -8.10 -10.35 -11.70
CA PRO A 265 -8.12 -9.06 -12.38
C PRO A 265 -9.25 -8.90 -13.39
N TYR A 266 -9.86 -9.98 -13.88
CA TYR A 266 -10.88 -9.92 -14.94
C TYR A 266 -12.32 -10.16 -14.43
N ASP A 267 -12.52 -10.32 -13.12
CA ASP A 267 -13.86 -10.53 -12.54
C ASP A 267 -14.75 -9.28 -12.63
N SER A 268 -14.14 -8.10 -12.47
CA SER A 268 -14.83 -6.82 -12.54
C SER A 268 -13.94 -5.72 -13.12
N PHE A 269 -14.55 -4.64 -13.62
CA PHE A 269 -13.82 -3.45 -14.07
C PHE A 269 -12.92 -2.87 -12.96
N ILE A 270 -13.39 -2.89 -11.71
CA ILE A 270 -12.62 -2.34 -10.59
C ILE A 270 -11.45 -3.25 -10.20
N SER A 271 -11.63 -4.57 -10.25
CA SER A 271 -10.53 -5.53 -10.04
C SER A 271 -9.46 -5.35 -11.13
N PHE A 272 -9.88 -5.10 -12.38
CA PHE A 272 -8.99 -4.81 -13.49
C PHE A 272 -8.22 -3.50 -13.28
N MET A 273 -8.92 -2.39 -13.01
CA MET A 273 -8.30 -1.09 -12.77
C MET A 273 -7.39 -1.10 -11.54
N SER A 274 -7.78 -1.84 -10.50
CA SER A 274 -6.91 -2.12 -9.35
C SER A 274 -5.64 -2.83 -9.77
N SER A 275 -5.72 -3.87 -10.60
CA SER A 275 -4.53 -4.60 -11.07
C SER A 275 -3.53 -3.68 -11.80
N LEU A 276 -4.02 -2.76 -12.64
CA LEU A 276 -3.17 -1.78 -13.32
C LEU A 276 -2.53 -0.80 -12.33
N ARG A 277 -3.32 -0.28 -11.37
CA ARG A 277 -2.81 0.64 -10.35
C ARG A 277 -1.77 -0.01 -9.42
N TYR A 278 -2.00 -1.26 -9.03
CA TYR A 278 -1.06 -2.03 -8.22
C TYR A 278 0.27 -2.22 -8.96
N TRP A 279 0.20 -2.51 -10.26
CA TRP A 279 1.42 -2.60 -11.08
C TRP A 279 2.21 -1.29 -11.05
N VAL A 280 1.55 -0.13 -11.24
CA VAL A 280 2.20 1.19 -11.14
C VAL A 280 2.76 1.44 -9.73
N ALA A 281 2.02 1.08 -8.68
CA ALA A 281 2.46 1.26 -7.30
C ALA A 281 3.77 0.50 -7.01
N CYS A 282 3.82 -0.77 -7.40
CA CYS A 282 4.97 -1.63 -7.14
C CYS A 282 6.14 -1.35 -8.09
N ASN A 283 5.87 -1.31 -9.39
CA ASN A 283 6.90 -1.31 -10.44
C ASN A 283 7.35 0.09 -10.88
N LEU A 284 6.62 1.15 -10.51
CA LEU A 284 7.00 2.54 -10.79
C LEU A 284 7.35 3.28 -9.49
N GLU A 285 6.36 3.49 -8.61
CA GLU A 285 6.51 4.30 -7.40
C GLU A 285 7.49 3.64 -6.41
N THR A 286 7.23 2.38 -6.05
CA THR A 286 8.02 1.64 -5.06
C THR A 286 9.39 1.22 -5.62
N ALA A 287 9.47 0.83 -6.89
CA ALA A 287 10.75 0.56 -7.54
C ALA A 287 11.67 1.80 -7.56
N CYS A 288 11.12 2.98 -7.85
CA CYS A 288 11.88 4.23 -7.75
C CYS A 288 12.37 4.48 -6.32
N GLN A 289 11.52 4.31 -5.31
CA GLN A 289 11.93 4.42 -3.89
C GLN A 289 13.03 3.40 -3.52
N SER A 290 12.95 2.17 -4.03
CA SER A 290 13.96 1.13 -3.79
C SER A 290 15.32 1.48 -4.36
N TYR A 291 15.37 2.15 -5.51
CA TYR A 291 16.64 2.65 -6.07
C TYR A 291 17.42 3.47 -5.04
N PHE A 292 16.72 4.35 -4.31
CA PHE A 292 17.28 5.16 -3.24
C PHE A 292 17.36 4.43 -1.89
N GLY A 293 16.74 3.25 -1.75
CA GLY A 293 16.72 2.48 -0.50
C GLY A 293 15.77 3.06 0.54
N SER A 294 14.71 3.74 0.10
CA SER A 294 13.79 4.50 0.94
C SER A 294 12.33 4.14 0.69
N VAL A 295 12.04 2.86 0.45
CA VAL A 295 10.65 2.36 0.31
C VAL A 295 9.87 2.71 1.59
N THR A 296 8.86 3.56 1.47
CA THR A 296 8.09 4.07 2.62
C THR A 296 6.96 3.14 3.06
N HIS A 297 6.64 2.14 2.23
CA HIS A 297 5.56 1.20 2.47
C HIS A 297 5.91 -0.18 1.90
N ILE A 298 6.23 -1.12 2.78
CA ILE A 298 6.24 -2.54 2.46
C ILE A 298 4.84 -3.10 2.74
N PRO A 299 4.18 -3.74 1.75
CA PRO A 299 2.83 -4.26 1.93
C PRO A 299 2.85 -5.43 2.92
N GLY A 300 1.86 -5.46 3.83
CA GLY A 300 1.71 -6.56 4.81
C GLY A 300 1.38 -7.92 4.20
N SER A 301 1.05 -7.98 2.90
CA SER A 301 0.78 -9.21 2.16
C SER A 301 2.05 -9.89 1.63
N LEU A 302 3.14 -9.15 1.43
CA LEU A 302 4.41 -9.67 0.95
C LEU A 302 5.56 -8.74 1.34
N GLY A 303 6.05 -8.93 2.56
CA GLY A 303 7.20 -8.19 3.09
C GLY A 303 8.10 -9.09 3.91
N MET A 304 9.38 -8.77 4.00
CA MET A 304 10.34 -9.46 4.87
C MET A 304 11.21 -8.44 5.60
N PHE A 305 11.42 -8.69 6.88
CA PHE A 305 12.15 -7.83 7.79
C PHE A 305 13.32 -8.61 8.41
N ARG A 306 14.43 -7.93 8.66
CA ARG A 306 15.47 -8.51 9.50
C ARG A 306 14.96 -8.66 10.92
N ASN A 307 15.14 -9.84 11.51
CA ASN A 307 14.57 -10.14 12.80
C ASN A 307 15.25 -9.36 13.93
N ASP A 308 16.58 -9.22 13.89
CA ASP A 308 17.35 -8.35 14.79
C ASP A 308 16.81 -6.92 14.85
N VAL A 309 16.49 -6.34 13.69
CA VAL A 309 15.87 -5.02 13.53
C VAL A 309 14.42 -5.01 14.02
N LEU A 310 13.64 -6.03 13.69
CA LEU A 310 12.24 -6.17 14.06
C LEU A 310 12.04 -6.25 15.58
N GLN A 311 12.84 -7.06 16.27
CA GLN A 311 12.74 -7.25 17.72
C GLN A 311 13.01 -5.95 18.48
N VAL A 312 13.95 -5.12 18.01
CA VAL A 312 14.25 -3.81 18.63
C VAL A 312 13.06 -2.84 18.54
N VAL A 313 12.30 -2.88 17.44
CA VAL A 313 11.17 -1.94 17.24
C VAL A 313 9.83 -2.49 17.68
N LEU A 314 9.75 -3.76 18.11
CA LEU A 314 8.50 -4.47 18.32
C LEU A 314 7.60 -3.78 19.36
N GLU A 315 8.13 -3.49 20.55
CA GLU A 315 7.37 -2.84 21.62
C GLU A 315 6.94 -1.41 21.24
N PHE A 316 7.83 -0.65 20.58
CA PHE A 316 7.53 0.70 20.08
C PHE A 316 6.53 0.73 18.92
N TRP A 317 6.44 -0.37 18.17
CA TRP A 317 5.45 -0.56 17.12
C TRP A 317 4.09 -0.94 17.72
N TYR A 318 4.08 -1.77 18.76
CA TYR A 318 2.87 -2.22 19.42
C TYR A 318 2.16 -1.10 20.19
N ASN A 319 2.86 -0.48 21.15
CA ASN A 319 2.35 0.53 22.08
C ASN A 319 2.10 1.90 21.45
N LYS A 320 1.98 1.97 20.12
CA LYS A 320 1.88 3.24 19.41
C LYS A 320 0.54 3.92 19.64
N THR A 321 0.61 5.12 20.20
CA THR A 321 -0.47 6.10 20.22
C THR A 321 -0.36 7.09 19.05
N PHE A 322 -1.49 7.64 18.61
CA PHE A 322 -1.56 8.78 17.69
C PHE A 322 -2.55 9.79 18.27
N LEU A 323 -2.09 11.01 18.51
CA LEU A 323 -2.87 12.06 19.20
C LEU A 323 -3.47 11.57 20.54
N GLY A 324 -2.64 10.91 21.36
CA GLY A 324 -3.04 10.41 22.68
C GLY A 324 -3.91 9.15 22.69
N SER A 325 -4.43 8.70 21.53
CA SER A 325 -5.24 7.48 21.44
C SER A 325 -4.45 6.29 20.93
N SER A 326 -4.64 5.10 21.51
CA SER A 326 -4.09 3.85 20.96
C SER A 326 -4.55 3.67 19.51
N CYS A 327 -3.60 3.45 18.60
CA CYS A 327 -3.89 3.32 17.19
C CYS A 327 -3.90 1.83 16.84
N PRO A 328 -5.03 1.10 16.79
CA PRO A 328 -5.05 -0.35 16.59
C PRO A 328 -4.67 -0.80 15.16
N ILE A 329 -4.40 0.14 14.24
CA ILE A 329 -4.17 -0.18 12.83
C ILE A 329 -2.76 -0.77 12.67
N SER A 330 -2.67 -2.10 12.56
CA SER A 330 -1.47 -2.77 12.04
C SER A 330 -1.31 -2.43 10.56
N ASP A 331 -0.36 -1.55 10.24
CA ASP A 331 -0.01 -1.24 8.85
C ASP A 331 1.47 -1.56 8.64
N GLY A 332 1.77 -2.25 7.53
CA GLY A 332 3.13 -2.44 7.04
C GLY A 332 3.86 -1.10 6.86
N ARG A 333 3.12 0.00 6.59
CA ARG A 333 3.68 1.37 6.58
C ARG A 333 4.38 1.74 7.89
N TYR A 334 3.76 1.46 9.04
CA TYR A 334 4.37 1.82 10.33
C TYR A 334 5.62 1.01 10.61
N LEU A 335 5.58 -0.30 10.34
CA LEU A 335 6.74 -1.16 10.56
C LEU A 335 7.91 -0.75 9.66
N THR A 336 7.64 -0.51 8.38
CA THR A 336 8.61 0.03 7.40
C THR A 336 9.21 1.35 7.89
N ASN A 337 8.35 2.25 8.36
CA ASN A 337 8.73 3.57 8.84
C ASN A 337 9.60 3.51 10.10
N ARG A 338 9.40 2.52 10.99
CA ARG A 338 10.29 2.26 12.14
C ARG A 338 11.65 1.76 11.70
N VAL A 339 11.73 0.84 10.74
CA VAL A 339 13.01 0.41 10.15
C VAL A 339 13.78 1.60 9.56
N LEU A 340 13.10 2.45 8.79
CA LEU A 340 13.68 3.69 8.26
C LEU A 340 14.16 4.65 9.37
N SER A 341 13.42 4.78 10.48
CA SER A 341 13.77 5.70 11.57
C SER A 341 15.13 5.37 12.22
N MET A 342 15.51 4.08 12.20
CA MET A 342 16.79 3.55 12.67
C MET A 342 17.93 3.71 11.65
N GLY A 343 17.66 4.26 10.46
CA GLY A 343 18.68 4.49 9.43
C GLY A 343 18.95 3.30 8.51
N TYR A 344 18.19 2.20 8.65
CA TYR A 344 18.24 1.10 7.69
C TYR A 344 17.57 1.49 6.36
N ARG A 345 17.99 0.81 5.30
CA ARG A 345 17.39 0.89 3.96
C ARG A 345 16.21 -0.07 3.86
N THR A 346 15.22 0.33 3.10
CA THR A 346 14.07 -0.51 2.74
C THR A 346 14.00 -0.65 1.22
N LYS A 347 13.84 -1.89 0.75
CA LYS A 347 14.02 -2.27 -0.66
C LYS A 347 12.76 -2.91 -1.24
N TYR A 348 12.76 -3.08 -2.56
CA TYR A 348 11.72 -3.79 -3.30
C TYR A 348 12.31 -4.69 -4.38
N THR A 349 11.67 -5.82 -4.63
CA THR A 349 11.99 -6.69 -5.77
C THR A 349 10.75 -7.16 -6.50
N HIS A 350 10.75 -6.99 -7.83
CA HIS A 350 9.66 -7.46 -8.70
C HIS A 350 9.72 -8.98 -8.99
N ARG A 351 10.75 -9.67 -8.48
CA ARG A 351 10.91 -11.13 -8.63
C ARG A 351 10.17 -11.93 -7.57
N SER A 352 9.91 -11.33 -6.41
CA SER A 352 9.03 -11.90 -5.39
C SER A 352 7.60 -11.45 -5.67
N ARG A 353 6.67 -12.39 -5.87
CA ARG A 353 5.27 -12.07 -6.23
C ARG A 353 4.26 -12.66 -5.26
N GLY A 354 3.18 -11.93 -5.04
CA GLY A 354 2.01 -12.37 -4.28
C GLY A 354 0.72 -11.82 -4.89
N TYR A 355 -0.38 -12.54 -4.74
CA TYR A 355 -1.66 -12.21 -5.36
C TYR A 355 -2.77 -12.22 -4.31
N ALA A 356 -3.45 -11.08 -4.15
CA ALA A 356 -4.57 -10.93 -3.22
C ALA A 356 -5.89 -10.71 -3.99
N PRO A 357 -7.02 -11.22 -3.50
CA PRO A 357 -8.32 -11.01 -4.13
C PRO A 357 -8.73 -9.53 -4.06
N SER A 358 -9.50 -9.08 -5.06
CA SER A 358 -10.07 -7.73 -5.10
C SER A 358 -11.56 -7.79 -5.42
N GLN A 359 -12.38 -7.23 -4.52
CA GLN A 359 -13.82 -7.03 -4.66
C GLN A 359 -14.17 -5.56 -4.45
N TYR A 360 -15.22 -5.07 -5.12
CA TYR A 360 -15.58 -3.65 -5.16
C TYR A 360 -15.79 -3.02 -3.77
N LEU A 361 -16.80 -3.48 -3.00
CA LEU A 361 -17.16 -2.88 -1.71
C LEU A 361 -16.01 -2.97 -0.68
N THR A 362 -15.29 -4.08 -0.70
CA THR A 362 -14.10 -4.28 0.12
C THR A 362 -12.99 -3.32 -0.27
N TRP A 363 -12.75 -3.13 -1.57
CA TRP A 363 -11.77 -2.17 -2.08
C TRP A 363 -12.09 -0.75 -1.62
N LEU A 364 -13.36 -0.33 -1.72
CA LEU A 364 -13.77 1.03 -1.33
C LEU A 364 -13.38 1.35 0.13
N ASN A 365 -13.82 0.48 1.05
CA ASN A 365 -13.56 0.60 2.49
C ASN A 365 -12.06 0.60 2.82
N GLN A 366 -11.26 -0.13 2.04
CA GLN A 366 -9.82 -0.20 2.24
C GLN A 366 -9.11 1.11 1.87
N GLN A 367 -9.61 1.88 0.90
CA GLN A 367 -8.90 3.07 0.40
C GLN A 367 -8.86 4.20 1.45
N THR A 368 -9.99 4.53 2.10
CA THR A 368 -10.02 5.54 3.17
C THR A 368 -9.12 5.14 4.34
N ARG A 369 -9.12 3.85 4.70
CA ARG A 369 -8.25 3.31 5.76
C ARG A 369 -6.77 3.48 5.42
N ARG A 370 -6.38 3.12 4.19
CA ARG A 370 -5.01 3.27 3.69
C ARG A 370 -4.58 4.74 3.66
N ALA A 371 -5.47 5.65 3.25
CA ALA A 371 -5.22 7.09 3.22
C ALA A 371 -4.99 7.65 4.64
N ARG A 372 -5.82 7.28 5.63
CA ARG A 372 -5.61 7.70 7.04
C ARG A 372 -4.24 7.27 7.55
N SER A 373 -3.88 6.01 7.31
CA SER A 373 -2.58 5.48 7.71
C SER A 373 -1.42 6.23 7.03
N TYR A 374 -1.57 6.52 5.73
CA TYR A 374 -0.58 7.32 5.00
C TYR A 374 -0.36 8.69 5.64
N PHE A 375 -1.42 9.46 5.94
CA PHE A 375 -1.27 10.79 6.57
C PHE A 375 -0.58 10.72 7.93
N ARG A 376 -0.94 9.75 8.77
CA ARG A 376 -0.32 9.57 10.09
C ARG A 376 1.16 9.19 9.98
N VAL A 377 1.49 8.25 9.10
CA VAL A 377 2.86 7.80 8.87
C VAL A 377 3.69 8.91 8.25
N TRP A 378 3.12 9.70 7.34
CA TRP A 378 3.79 10.83 6.71
C TRP A 378 4.26 11.85 7.76
N LEU A 379 3.41 12.20 8.73
CA LEU A 379 3.75 13.09 9.85
C LEU A 379 4.93 12.55 10.68
N CYS A 380 4.91 11.25 11.01
CA CYS A 380 6.04 10.62 11.70
C CYS A 380 7.30 10.61 10.81
N ASN A 381 7.18 10.17 9.55
CA ASN A 381 8.29 10.04 8.61
C ASN A 381 9.04 11.36 8.40
N ALA A 382 8.33 12.48 8.41
CA ALA A 382 8.90 13.81 8.26
C ALA A 382 10.00 14.14 9.28
N GLN A 383 9.98 13.52 10.46
CA GLN A 383 10.96 13.76 11.53
C GLN A 383 12.37 13.25 11.17
N TRP A 384 12.49 12.26 10.27
CA TRP A 384 13.78 11.63 9.94
C TRP A 384 14.15 11.63 8.47
N TRP A 385 13.49 12.44 7.62
CA TRP A 385 13.90 12.56 6.21
C TRP A 385 15.36 12.97 6.02
N HIS A 386 15.95 13.69 6.98
CA HIS A 386 17.37 14.07 6.98
C HIS A 386 18.34 12.88 7.07
N LYS A 387 17.87 11.70 7.49
CA LYS A 387 18.65 10.46 7.54
C LYS A 387 18.63 9.69 6.21
N HIS A 388 17.82 10.14 5.25
CA HIS A 388 17.51 9.42 4.01
C HIS A 388 17.79 10.27 2.77
N PRO A 389 17.86 9.67 1.58
CA PRO A 389 18.12 10.41 0.35
C PRO A 389 17.08 11.50 0.07
N VAL A 390 17.54 12.57 -0.58
CA VAL A 390 16.76 13.76 -0.95
C VAL A 390 15.47 13.40 -1.69
N TRP A 391 15.51 12.37 -2.54
CA TRP A 391 14.34 11.88 -3.26
C TRP A 391 13.16 11.55 -2.33
N MET A 392 13.41 10.99 -1.15
CA MET A 392 12.35 10.65 -0.20
C MET A 392 11.62 11.90 0.30
N THR A 393 12.36 12.98 0.58
CA THR A 393 11.79 14.28 0.98
C THR A 393 10.95 14.85 -0.16
N TYR A 394 11.54 14.92 -1.36
CA TYR A 394 10.88 15.45 -2.55
C TYR A 394 9.58 14.70 -2.90
N GLN A 395 9.65 13.36 -3.04
CA GLN A 395 8.48 12.54 -3.36
C GLN A 395 7.39 12.68 -2.29
N SER A 396 7.76 12.66 -1.00
CA SER A 396 6.77 12.78 0.08
C SER A 396 6.05 14.13 0.07
N VAL A 397 6.73 15.21 -0.37
CA VAL A 397 6.12 16.54 -0.55
C VAL A 397 5.22 16.56 -1.80
N VAL A 398 5.65 15.98 -2.91
CA VAL A 398 4.80 15.90 -4.12
C VAL A 398 3.51 15.11 -3.82
N ASP A 399 3.63 13.92 -3.23
CA ASP A 399 2.51 13.00 -2.99
C ASP A 399 1.47 13.56 -2.02
N ILE A 400 1.90 14.31 -0.99
CA ILE A 400 0.97 14.89 -0.01
C ILE A 400 0.21 16.08 -0.59
N PHE A 401 0.84 16.91 -1.44
CA PHE A 401 0.22 18.13 -1.98
C PHE A 401 -0.59 17.89 -3.26
N PHE A 402 -0.27 16.85 -4.02
CA PHE A 402 -0.95 16.52 -5.27
C PHE A 402 -2.49 16.46 -5.14
N PRO A 403 -3.09 15.77 -4.14
CA PRO A 403 -4.54 15.74 -3.98
C PRO A 403 -5.15 17.14 -3.76
N PHE A 404 -4.50 18.01 -2.99
CA PHE A 404 -5.01 19.35 -2.72
C PHE A 404 -4.95 20.24 -3.96
N PHE A 405 -3.86 20.14 -4.72
CA PHE A 405 -3.71 20.85 -5.98
C PHE A 405 -4.82 20.45 -6.97
N VAL A 406 -5.00 19.14 -7.16
CA VAL A 406 -6.05 18.61 -8.04
C VAL A 406 -7.43 19.10 -7.57
N THR A 407 -7.73 19.03 -6.27
CA THR A 407 -8.98 19.53 -5.70
C THR A 407 -9.21 21.00 -6.01
N ALA A 408 -8.20 21.85 -5.79
CA ALA A 408 -8.30 23.29 -6.01
C ALA A 408 -8.52 23.64 -7.49
N VAL A 409 -7.83 22.95 -8.41
CA VAL A 409 -8.04 23.10 -9.86
C VAL A 409 -9.47 22.72 -10.25
N TRP A 410 -9.98 21.60 -9.75
CA TRP A 410 -11.34 21.15 -10.04
C TRP A 410 -12.40 22.13 -9.53
N ILE A 411 -12.29 22.60 -8.28
CA ILE A 411 -13.23 23.58 -7.72
C ILE A 411 -13.17 24.89 -8.51
N ARG A 412 -11.97 25.43 -8.77
CA ARG A 412 -11.80 26.66 -9.56
C ARG A 412 -12.41 26.53 -10.95
N LEU A 413 -12.18 25.40 -11.61
CA LEU A 413 -12.72 25.15 -12.96
C LEU A 413 -14.24 25.14 -12.95
N VAL A 414 -14.83 24.37 -12.05
CA VAL A 414 -16.28 24.11 -12.04
C VAL A 414 -17.08 25.35 -11.61
N TYR A 415 -16.49 26.26 -10.80
CA TYR A 415 -17.15 27.51 -10.39
C TYR A 415 -16.75 28.77 -11.18
N SER A 416 -15.58 28.79 -11.83
CA SER A 416 -15.09 29.98 -12.55
C SER A 416 -14.97 29.78 -14.06
N GLY A 417 -14.76 28.56 -14.55
CA GLY A 417 -14.60 28.26 -15.98
C GLY A 417 -15.92 28.32 -16.76
N SER A 418 -15.86 28.45 -18.09
CA SER A 418 -17.02 28.20 -18.96
C SER A 418 -17.17 26.70 -19.22
N LEU A 419 -18.33 26.28 -19.77
CA LEU A 419 -18.57 24.88 -20.12
C LEU A 419 -17.50 24.32 -21.07
N SER A 420 -17.05 25.14 -22.03
CA SER A 420 -15.95 24.81 -22.94
C SER A 420 -14.66 24.49 -22.17
N ASN A 421 -14.30 25.29 -21.16
CA ASN A 421 -13.11 25.05 -20.34
C ASN A 421 -13.17 23.71 -19.58
N VAL A 422 -14.36 23.30 -19.13
CA VAL A 422 -14.55 22.01 -18.45
C VAL A 422 -14.28 20.85 -19.40
N VAL A 423 -14.85 20.90 -20.61
CA VAL A 423 -14.67 19.87 -21.64
C VAL A 423 -13.20 19.78 -22.08
N TRP A 424 -12.55 20.92 -22.34
CA TRP A 424 -11.14 20.95 -22.73
C TRP A 424 -10.21 20.48 -21.62
N LEU A 425 -10.51 20.78 -20.34
CA LEU A 425 -9.72 20.24 -19.24
C LEU A 425 -9.88 18.71 -19.15
N LEU A 426 -11.10 18.18 -19.28
CA LEU A 426 -11.32 16.74 -19.30
C LEU A 426 -10.50 16.06 -20.41
N LEU A 427 -10.52 16.63 -21.62
CA LEU A 427 -9.70 16.15 -22.73
C LEU A 427 -8.20 16.28 -22.44
N GLY A 428 -7.75 17.38 -21.83
CA GLY A 428 -6.35 17.59 -21.45
C GLY A 428 -5.86 16.62 -20.39
N ILE A 429 -6.65 16.39 -19.32
CA ILE A 429 -6.37 15.38 -18.30
C ILE A 429 -6.31 13.99 -18.94
N GLN A 430 -7.25 13.69 -19.83
CA GLN A 430 -7.32 12.40 -20.49
C GLN A 430 -6.16 12.17 -21.46
N SER A 431 -5.74 13.20 -22.20
CA SER A 431 -4.59 13.12 -23.09
C SER A 431 -3.28 12.95 -22.32
N ALA A 432 -3.09 13.72 -21.24
CA ALA A 432 -1.94 13.57 -20.35
C ALA A 432 -1.90 12.17 -19.71
N SER A 433 -3.07 11.67 -19.29
CA SER A 433 -3.22 10.31 -18.74
C SER A 433 -2.94 9.24 -19.78
N LEU A 434 -3.35 9.45 -21.04
CA LEU A 434 -3.07 8.56 -22.16
C LEU A 434 -1.58 8.52 -22.49
N LEU A 435 -0.91 9.66 -22.55
CA LEU A 435 0.54 9.74 -22.76
C LEU A 435 1.32 9.01 -21.67
N LEU A 436 0.94 9.22 -20.41
CA LEU A 436 1.51 8.49 -19.28
C LEU A 436 1.26 6.99 -19.40
N SER A 437 0.04 6.59 -19.78
CA SER A 437 -0.34 5.18 -19.91
C SER A 437 0.36 4.48 -21.08
N LEU A 438 0.63 5.21 -22.17
CA LEU A 438 1.46 4.74 -23.28
C LEU A 438 2.91 4.53 -22.84
N TYR A 439 3.46 5.46 -22.06
CA TYR A 439 4.80 5.30 -21.48
C TYR A 439 4.87 4.09 -20.53
N VAL A 440 3.89 3.92 -19.66
CA VAL A 440 3.78 2.76 -18.76
C VAL A 440 3.59 1.45 -19.56
N SER A 441 2.79 1.47 -20.62
CA SER A 441 2.61 0.35 -21.55
C SER A 441 3.92 -0.08 -22.20
N TRP A 442 4.70 0.88 -22.67
CA TRP A 442 6.04 0.65 -23.22
C TRP A 442 6.98 0.03 -22.18
N GLN A 443 7.03 0.58 -20.97
CA GLN A 443 7.90 0.08 -19.89
C GLN A 443 7.49 -1.32 -19.39
N SER A 444 6.18 -1.56 -19.27
CA SER A 444 5.63 -2.84 -18.81
C SER A 444 5.68 -3.93 -19.88
N LYS A 445 5.86 -3.56 -21.15
CA LYS A 445 5.71 -4.42 -22.34
C LYS A 445 4.31 -5.04 -22.44
N LYS A 446 3.28 -4.35 -21.94
CA LYS A 446 1.89 -4.81 -21.91
C LYS A 446 0.96 -3.72 -22.44
N PHE A 447 0.42 -3.94 -23.64
CA PHE A 447 -0.50 -2.98 -24.28
C PHE A 447 -1.74 -2.68 -23.42
N SER A 448 -2.22 -3.64 -22.63
CA SER A 448 -3.37 -3.46 -21.72
C SER A 448 -3.18 -2.32 -20.71
N MET A 449 -1.94 -1.89 -20.43
CA MET A 449 -1.67 -0.74 -19.56
C MET A 449 -2.12 0.59 -20.15
N VAL A 450 -2.43 0.68 -21.45
CA VAL A 450 -3.06 1.88 -22.04
C VAL A 450 -4.39 2.22 -21.35
N LEU A 451 -5.11 1.21 -20.86
CA LEU A 451 -6.36 1.36 -20.11
C LEU A 451 -6.17 2.02 -18.73
N LEU A 452 -4.92 2.15 -18.24
CA LEU A 452 -4.62 2.93 -17.03
C LEU A 452 -5.07 4.39 -17.18
N SER A 453 -5.19 4.88 -18.41
CA SER A 453 -5.67 6.22 -18.71
C SER A 453 -7.07 6.48 -18.16
N LEU A 454 -7.91 5.45 -18.04
CA LEU A 454 -9.24 5.52 -17.42
C LEU A 454 -9.19 5.75 -15.90
N TYR A 455 -8.03 5.49 -15.28
CA TYR A 455 -7.85 5.61 -13.84
C TYR A 455 -7.89 7.07 -13.37
N SER A 456 -7.56 8.04 -14.22
CA SER A 456 -7.58 9.46 -13.84
C SER A 456 -8.99 9.93 -13.44
N LEU A 457 -10.02 9.48 -14.16
CA LEU A 457 -11.41 9.77 -13.80
C LEU A 457 -11.80 9.06 -12.48
N LEU A 458 -11.43 7.79 -12.32
CA LEU A 458 -11.62 7.07 -11.06
C LEU A 458 -10.92 7.78 -9.89
N TYR A 459 -9.74 8.34 -10.12
CA TYR A 459 -9.00 9.08 -9.10
C TYR A 459 -9.77 10.32 -8.65
N VAL A 460 -10.24 11.15 -9.59
CA VAL A 460 -10.95 12.40 -9.28
C VAL A 460 -12.33 12.14 -8.64
N ILE A 461 -13.11 11.22 -9.19
CA ILE A 461 -14.47 10.97 -8.70
C ILE A 461 -14.44 10.25 -7.35
N TYR A 462 -13.52 9.29 -7.18
CA TYR A 462 -13.55 8.37 -6.07
C TYR A 462 -12.42 8.58 -5.05
N LEU A 463 -11.16 8.54 -5.48
CA LEU A 463 -10.04 8.52 -4.53
C LEU A 463 -9.79 9.87 -3.88
N LEU A 464 -9.96 10.95 -4.63
CA LEU A 464 -9.75 12.31 -4.17
C LEU A 464 -10.63 12.66 -2.95
N PRO A 465 -11.97 12.50 -2.99
CA PRO A 465 -12.80 12.75 -1.81
C PRO A 465 -12.50 11.79 -0.66
N CYS A 466 -12.14 10.53 -0.94
CA CYS A 466 -11.70 9.60 0.10
C CYS A 466 -10.41 10.06 0.79
N GLN A 467 -9.47 10.65 0.06
CA GLN A 467 -8.23 11.21 0.62
C GLN A 467 -8.52 12.44 1.49
N LEU A 468 -9.35 13.37 1.03
CA LEU A 468 -9.74 14.56 1.81
C LEU A 468 -10.48 14.16 3.08
N PHE A 469 -11.42 13.22 2.98
CA PHE A 469 -12.16 12.72 4.14
C PHE A 469 -11.26 11.97 5.13
N ALA A 470 -10.29 11.21 4.63
CA ALA A 470 -9.31 10.54 5.48
C ALA A 470 -8.45 11.53 6.26
N LEU A 471 -8.11 12.68 5.69
CA LEU A 471 -7.39 13.75 6.39
C LEU A 471 -8.25 14.36 7.50
N LEU A 472 -9.50 14.73 7.21
CA LEU A 472 -10.43 15.28 8.21
C LEU A 472 -10.71 14.30 9.35
N THR A 473 -10.67 13.00 9.05
CA THR A 473 -10.91 11.92 10.03
C THR A 473 -9.61 11.24 10.48
N VAL A 474 -8.45 11.91 10.35
CA VAL A 474 -7.15 11.31 10.66
C VAL A 474 -7.02 10.90 12.12
N ALA A 475 -7.74 11.54 13.05
CA ALA A 475 -7.74 11.18 14.47
C ALA A 475 -8.57 9.92 14.78
N LYS A 476 -9.51 9.51 13.90
CA LYS A 476 -10.43 8.40 14.19
C LYS A 476 -9.70 7.06 14.23
N THR A 477 -9.64 6.43 15.39
CA THR A 477 -8.91 5.18 15.65
C THR A 477 -9.72 3.91 15.39
N SER A 478 -11.06 4.02 15.28
CA SER A 478 -11.92 2.84 15.19
C SER A 478 -11.68 1.98 13.95
N TRP A 479 -11.54 0.69 14.19
CA TRP A 479 -11.51 -0.34 13.15
C TRP A 479 -12.92 -0.44 12.55
N GLY A 480 -13.11 0.11 11.36
CA GLY A 480 -14.39 0.12 10.67
C GLY A 480 -14.79 -1.26 10.13
N ARG A 481 -15.04 -2.24 10.99
CA ARG A 481 -15.70 -3.52 10.66
C ARG A 481 -16.77 -3.96 11.66
N GLN A 482 -17.41 -3.03 12.38
CA GLN A 482 -18.75 -3.31 12.90
C GLN A 482 -19.70 -3.39 11.69
N LYS A 483 -20.08 -4.61 11.28
CA LYS A 483 -21.04 -4.95 10.23
C LYS A 483 -20.75 -4.33 8.85
N VAL A 484 -19.85 -4.97 8.11
CA VAL A 484 -19.38 -4.60 6.75
C VAL A 484 -20.47 -4.65 5.65
N VAL A 485 -21.71 -5.04 5.95
CA VAL A 485 -22.74 -5.15 4.91
C VAL A 485 -23.49 -3.82 4.64
N ASN A 486 -23.56 -2.86 5.58
CA ASN A 486 -24.43 -1.68 5.42
C ASN A 486 -23.82 -0.32 5.80
N SER A 487 -22.49 -0.18 5.94
CA SER A 487 -21.90 1.10 6.33
C SER A 487 -21.79 2.06 5.13
N SER A 488 -22.76 2.95 4.96
CA SER A 488 -22.75 4.05 3.97
C SER A 488 -21.69 5.13 4.25
N ILE A 489 -20.84 4.97 5.27
CA ILE A 489 -19.84 5.95 5.69
C ILE A 489 -18.85 6.35 4.56
N PRO A 490 -18.37 5.44 3.70
CA PRO A 490 -17.52 5.81 2.56
C PRO A 490 -18.28 6.55 1.45
N LEU A 491 -19.62 6.44 1.41
CA LEU A 491 -20.45 7.11 0.41
C LEU A 491 -20.66 8.60 0.74
N LEU A 492 -20.57 8.98 2.02
CA LEU A 492 -20.74 10.38 2.45
C LEU A 492 -19.76 11.36 1.78
N PRO A 493 -18.42 11.14 1.79
CA PRO A 493 -17.52 12.06 1.12
C PRO A 493 -17.70 12.08 -0.40
N LEU A 494 -18.15 10.96 -1.00
CA LEU A 494 -18.47 10.89 -2.42
C LEU A 494 -19.71 11.72 -2.74
N SER A 495 -20.78 11.62 -1.95
CA SER A 495 -22.01 12.37 -2.18
C SER A 495 -21.79 13.88 -2.03
N ILE A 496 -21.02 14.30 -1.02
CA ILE A 496 -20.62 15.70 -0.85
C ILE A 496 -19.82 16.18 -2.07
N TRP A 497 -18.83 15.41 -2.52
CA TRP A 497 -17.99 15.77 -3.66
C TRP A 497 -18.78 15.88 -4.96
N VAL A 498 -19.66 14.91 -5.23
CA VAL A 498 -20.55 14.94 -6.39
C VAL A 498 -21.51 16.14 -6.32
N ALA A 499 -22.05 16.45 -5.14
CA ALA A 499 -22.91 17.63 -4.97
C ALA A 499 -22.17 18.95 -5.25
N VAL A 500 -20.91 19.08 -4.83
CA VAL A 500 -20.07 20.25 -5.15
C VAL A 500 -19.82 20.36 -6.65
N LEU A 501 -19.49 19.26 -7.32
CA LEU A 501 -19.27 19.25 -8.78
C LEU A 501 -20.55 19.59 -9.56
N ILE A 502 -21.68 18.97 -9.22
CA ILE A 502 -22.97 19.26 -9.84
C ILE A 502 -23.38 20.72 -9.57
N GLY A 503 -23.19 21.19 -8.34
CA GLY A 503 -23.51 22.56 -7.95
C GLY A 503 -22.74 23.60 -8.76
N GLY A 504 -21.43 23.42 -8.96
CA GLY A 504 -20.67 24.35 -9.78
C GLY A 504 -20.98 24.22 -11.28
N VAL A 505 -21.23 23.01 -11.81
CA VAL A 505 -21.68 22.86 -13.22
C VAL A 505 -23.03 23.58 -13.42
N GLY A 506 -23.96 23.41 -12.48
CA GLY A 506 -25.24 24.12 -12.48
C GLY A 506 -25.08 25.64 -12.39
N TYR A 507 -24.17 26.11 -11.54
CA TYR A 507 -23.83 27.54 -11.44
C TYR A 507 -23.21 28.09 -12.74
N GLY A 508 -22.33 27.32 -13.39
CA GLY A 508 -21.73 27.66 -14.68
C GLY A 508 -22.79 27.80 -15.76
N LEU A 509 -23.69 26.81 -15.87
CA LEU A 509 -24.83 26.86 -16.80
C LEU A 509 -25.75 28.06 -16.52
N TYR A 510 -26.08 28.31 -15.26
CA TYR A 510 -26.88 29.47 -14.86
C TYR A 510 -26.24 30.81 -15.26
N ARG A 511 -24.92 30.95 -15.04
CA ARG A 511 -24.17 32.14 -15.43
C ARG A 511 -24.14 32.31 -16.94
N ASP A 512 -23.92 31.24 -17.68
CA ASP A 512 -23.85 31.28 -19.14
C ASP A 512 -25.23 31.54 -19.77
N CYS A 513 -26.33 31.04 -19.20
CA CYS A 513 -27.70 31.41 -19.60
C CYS A 513 -28.04 32.88 -19.36
N ARG A 514 -27.36 33.56 -18.43
CA ARG A 514 -27.56 35.00 -18.14
C ARG A 514 -26.72 35.93 -19.00
N LYS A 515 -25.76 35.40 -19.77
CA LYS A 515 -25.00 36.22 -20.73
C LYS A 515 -25.85 36.37 -21.99
N ASP A 516 -26.23 37.60 -22.31
CA ASP A 516 -26.86 37.92 -23.59
C ASP A 516 -25.84 37.71 -24.72
N GLY A 517 -26.16 36.82 -25.66
CA GLY A 517 -25.33 36.50 -26.82
C GLY A 517 -24.75 35.08 -26.74
N SER A 518 -25.46 34.11 -27.33
CA SER A 518 -24.88 32.80 -27.62
C SER A 518 -23.82 32.98 -28.70
N ASN A 519 -22.54 32.76 -28.37
CA ASN A 519 -21.51 32.69 -29.38
C ASN A 519 -21.55 31.30 -30.04
N PRO A 520 -21.95 31.17 -31.32
CA PRO A 520 -22.05 29.87 -31.98
C PRO A 520 -20.71 29.11 -31.99
N GLU A 521 -19.57 29.81 -32.00
CA GLU A 521 -18.25 29.17 -31.91
C GLU A 521 -18.05 28.43 -30.59
N GLU A 522 -18.47 29.00 -29.46
CA GLU A 522 -18.33 28.34 -28.15
C GLU A 522 -19.18 27.05 -28.08
N LEU A 523 -20.37 27.07 -28.71
CA LEU A 523 -21.23 25.90 -28.83
C LEU A 523 -20.56 24.79 -29.66
N TYR A 524 -19.96 25.13 -30.80
CA TYR A 524 -19.22 24.16 -31.61
C TYR A 524 -18.05 23.55 -30.83
N HIS A 525 -17.30 24.34 -30.06
CA HIS A 525 -16.18 23.85 -29.25
C HIS A 525 -16.64 22.83 -28.19
N VAL A 526 -17.77 23.10 -27.52
CA VAL A 526 -18.38 22.16 -26.56
C VAL A 526 -18.81 20.88 -27.27
N LEU A 527 -19.50 20.98 -28.42
CA LEU A 527 -19.97 19.81 -29.17
C LEU A 527 -18.82 18.94 -29.67
N TYR A 528 -17.80 19.52 -30.31
CA TYR A 528 -16.62 18.78 -30.77
C TYR A 528 -15.86 18.15 -29.60
N GLY A 529 -15.70 18.88 -28.49
CA GLY A 529 -15.03 18.35 -27.32
C GLY A 529 -15.78 17.18 -26.68
N CYS A 530 -17.10 17.29 -26.55
CA CYS A 530 -17.96 16.21 -26.07
C CYS A 530 -17.91 14.99 -27.01
N ALA A 531 -17.99 15.20 -28.33
CA ALA A 531 -17.88 14.12 -29.31
C ALA A 531 -16.53 13.40 -29.24
N ALA A 532 -15.42 14.15 -29.13
CA ALA A 532 -14.09 13.59 -28.96
C ALA A 532 -13.96 12.80 -27.64
N TYR A 533 -14.55 13.30 -26.56
CA TYR A 533 -14.54 12.62 -25.27
C TYR A 533 -15.36 11.32 -25.31
N VAL A 534 -16.54 11.32 -25.93
CA VAL A 534 -17.36 10.11 -26.11
C VAL A 534 -16.63 9.09 -26.99
N ALA A 535 -16.03 9.53 -28.10
CA ALA A 535 -15.24 8.67 -28.97
C ALA A 535 -14.07 8.02 -28.22
N TYR A 536 -13.36 8.79 -27.39
CA TYR A 536 -12.30 8.26 -26.52
C TYR A 536 -12.80 7.14 -25.60
N TRP A 537 -13.93 7.35 -24.91
CA TRP A 537 -14.51 6.34 -24.03
C TRP A 537 -14.98 5.09 -24.79
N ALA A 538 -15.55 5.26 -25.98
CA ALA A 538 -15.94 4.14 -26.84
C ALA A 538 -14.74 3.29 -27.26
N ILE A 539 -13.63 3.94 -27.67
CA ILE A 539 -12.37 3.25 -28.01
C ILE A 539 -11.82 2.49 -26.80
N MET A 540 -11.76 3.12 -25.62
CA MET A 540 -11.24 2.48 -24.43
C MET A 540 -12.13 1.33 -23.93
N ALA A 541 -13.45 1.45 -24.06
CA ALA A 541 -14.38 0.38 -23.77
C ALA A 541 -14.19 -0.82 -24.71
N ALA A 542 -13.96 -0.58 -26.01
CA ALA A 542 -13.64 -1.62 -26.97
C ALA A 542 -12.32 -2.33 -26.63
N ILE A 543 -11.25 -1.58 -26.30
CA ILE A 543 -9.96 -2.15 -25.88
C ILE A 543 -10.11 -2.98 -24.60
N TYR A 544 -10.89 -2.49 -23.63
CA TYR A 544 -11.19 -3.24 -22.40
C TYR A 544 -11.96 -4.52 -22.69
N GLY A 545 -13.04 -4.45 -23.48
CA GLY A 545 -13.84 -5.61 -23.89
C GLY A 545 -12.97 -6.66 -24.58
N PHE A 546 -12.11 -6.24 -25.52
CA PHE A 546 -11.17 -7.14 -26.19
C PHE A 546 -10.17 -7.78 -25.21
N SER A 547 -9.62 -6.98 -24.28
CA SER A 547 -8.67 -7.46 -23.27
C SER A 547 -9.30 -8.50 -22.33
N VAL A 548 -10.55 -8.27 -21.91
CA VAL A 548 -11.29 -9.20 -21.05
C VAL A 548 -11.62 -10.48 -21.80
N SER A 549 -12.13 -10.39 -23.03
CA SER A 549 -12.49 -11.57 -23.83
C SER A 549 -11.27 -12.45 -24.17
N CYS A 550 -10.14 -11.84 -24.54
CA CYS A 550 -8.91 -12.58 -24.82
C CYS A 550 -8.34 -13.29 -23.58
N CYS A 551 -8.49 -12.69 -22.39
CA CYS A 551 -7.89 -13.19 -21.17
C CYS A 551 -8.79 -14.12 -20.36
N LYS A 552 -10.13 -13.96 -20.42
CA LYS A 552 -11.08 -14.89 -19.78
C LYS A 552 -11.13 -16.26 -20.46
N ASN A 553 -10.91 -16.30 -21.78
CA ASN A 553 -10.95 -17.53 -22.57
C ASN A 553 -9.62 -18.30 -22.55
N ARG A 554 -8.56 -17.74 -21.97
CA ARG A 554 -7.37 -18.53 -21.65
C ARG A 554 -7.66 -19.25 -20.34
N PRO A 555 -7.45 -20.57 -20.23
CA PRO A 555 -7.38 -21.19 -18.91
C PRO A 555 -6.39 -20.36 -18.09
N GLN A 556 -6.71 -20.08 -16.82
CA GLN A 556 -5.82 -19.37 -15.91
C GLN A 556 -4.55 -20.21 -15.66
N ALA A 557 -3.73 -20.37 -16.69
CA ALA A 557 -2.31 -20.66 -16.59
C ALA A 557 -1.71 -19.38 -16.01
N PHE A 558 -1.88 -19.25 -14.70
CA PHE A 558 -1.13 -18.31 -13.87
C PHE A 558 0.31 -18.35 -14.33
N ALA A 559 0.86 -17.15 -14.58
CA ALA A 559 2.21 -16.89 -15.05
C ALA A 559 3.25 -17.95 -14.61
N GLN A 560 3.35 -19.06 -15.34
CA GLN A 560 4.57 -19.85 -15.50
C GLN A 560 5.50 -18.98 -16.35
N VAL A 561 6.08 -17.97 -15.73
CA VAL A 561 7.25 -17.29 -16.27
C VAL A 561 8.44 -17.88 -15.51
N ARG A 562 9.12 -18.80 -16.22
CA ARG A 562 10.33 -19.58 -15.89
C ARG A 562 10.12 -20.93 -15.19
N ASP A 563 9.78 -21.93 -16.00
CA ASP A 563 10.31 -23.30 -15.84
C ASP A 563 11.51 -23.56 -16.79
N ASP A 564 12.19 -22.51 -17.28
CA ASP A 564 13.46 -22.65 -18.01
C ASP A 564 14.64 -22.57 -17.03
N LEU A 565 14.83 -23.65 -16.27
CA LEU A 565 16.13 -24.02 -15.73
C LEU A 565 16.36 -25.45 -16.22
N PRO A 566 17.38 -25.72 -17.05
CA PRO A 566 17.63 -27.07 -17.52
C PRO A 566 17.82 -27.99 -16.31
N ALA A 567 17.15 -29.13 -16.32
CA ALA A 567 17.19 -30.17 -15.29
C ALA A 567 18.59 -30.81 -15.08
N SER A 568 19.64 -30.22 -15.63
CA SER A 568 21.02 -30.70 -15.57
C SER A 568 21.84 -30.15 -14.38
N LEU A 569 21.19 -29.52 -13.38
CA LEU A 569 21.87 -28.97 -12.18
C LEU A 569 21.21 -29.40 -10.85
N LEU A 570 20.41 -30.47 -10.85
CA LEU A 570 19.96 -31.15 -9.65
C LEU A 570 20.58 -32.55 -9.60
N VAL A 571 21.85 -32.60 -9.21
CA VAL A 571 22.50 -33.75 -8.57
C VAL A 571 23.17 -33.24 -7.30
#